data_AF-A0A359BLK6-F1
#
_entry.id   AF-A0A359BLK6-F1
#
_cell.length_a   1.000
_cell.length_b   1.000
_cell.length_c   1.000
_cell.angle_alpha   90.00
_cell.angle_beta   90.00
_cell.angle_gamma   90.00
#
_symmetry.space_group_name_H-M   'P 1'
#
loop_
_entity.id
_entity.type
_entity.pdbx_description
1 polymer ?
#
loop_
_entity_poly.entity_id
_entity_poly.type
_entity_poly.pdbx_seq_one_letter_code
_entity_poly.pdbx_strand_id
1 'polypeptide(L)'
;MRHCCTFDAFDIWYLKDNDSFCNRVLYIGFCPHCQKPVLELIQQNKDSHTYSFLKKIGLSANSYAKELIPEKIYARSDVFRRKFATKPFGWKYGINKEIKIGDNVSEIRQYASDFYGNKTLIKKVN
;
A
#
# COMPACT_ATOMS: atom_id res chain seq x y z
N MET A 1 -21.98 -13.72 24.35
CA MET A 1 -21.22 -12.53 24.76
C MET A 1 -20.44 -12.00 23.56
N ARG A 2 -20.56 -10.69 23.27
CA ARG A 2 -19.93 -10.02 22.12
C ARG A 2 -18.44 -9.73 22.38
N HIS A 3 -17.60 -10.77 22.48
CA HIS A 3 -16.15 -10.58 22.69
C HIS A 3 -15.36 -10.37 21.38
N CYS A 4 -15.95 -10.70 20.22
CA CYS A 4 -15.32 -10.53 18.89
C CYS A 4 -15.49 -9.12 18.30
N CYS A 5 -15.67 -8.09 19.14
CA CYS A 5 -15.91 -6.72 18.66
C CYS A 5 -14.63 -5.91 18.50
N THR A 6 -13.66 -6.17 19.37
CA THR A 6 -12.37 -5.48 19.44
C THR A 6 -11.27 -6.50 19.19
N PHE A 7 -10.36 -6.18 18.28
CA PHE A 7 -9.23 -7.03 17.94
C PHE A 7 -8.10 -6.18 17.40
N ASP A 8 -6.86 -6.62 17.63
CA ASP A 8 -5.70 -6.06 16.96
C ASP A 8 -5.51 -6.75 15.62
N ALA A 9 -5.33 -5.94 14.57
CA ALA A 9 -5.09 -6.45 13.23
C ALA A 9 -3.68 -7.03 13.14
N PHE A 10 -3.60 -8.33 12.91
CA PHE A 10 -2.38 -9.05 12.57
C PHE A 10 -1.86 -8.64 11.18
N ASP A 11 -2.75 -8.45 10.22
CA ASP A 11 -2.41 -7.98 8.88
C ASP A 11 -3.47 -7.02 8.34
N ILE A 12 -3.06 -6.17 7.40
CA ILE A 12 -3.93 -5.16 6.78
C ILE A 12 -3.74 -5.26 5.27
N TRP A 13 -4.82 -5.49 4.53
CA TRP A 13 -4.79 -5.54 3.07
C TRP A 13 -5.41 -4.29 2.48
N TYR A 14 -4.73 -3.73 1.50
CA TYR A 14 -5.24 -2.64 0.68
C TYR A 14 -5.77 -3.24 -0.62
N LEU A 15 -7.05 -3.02 -0.87
CA LEU A 15 -7.78 -3.62 -1.98
C LEU A 15 -7.95 -2.61 -3.12
N LYS A 16 -8.15 -3.13 -4.33
CA LYS A 16 -8.53 -2.33 -5.50
C LYS A 16 -9.88 -1.68 -5.27
N ASP A 17 -10.02 -0.43 -5.73
CA ASP A 17 -11.31 0.22 -5.83
C ASP A 17 -12.21 -0.57 -6.79
N ASN A 18 -13.51 -0.57 -6.52
CA ASN A 18 -14.52 -1.16 -7.40
C ASN A 18 -15.51 -0.07 -7.84
N ASP A 19 -16.56 -0.43 -8.57
CA ASP A 19 -17.48 0.55 -9.14
C ASP A 19 -18.15 1.43 -8.08
N SER A 20 -18.46 0.87 -6.91
CA SER A 20 -19.21 1.58 -5.85
C SER A 20 -18.33 2.14 -4.72
N PHE A 21 -17.14 1.60 -4.52
CA PHE A 21 -16.31 1.86 -3.35
C PHE A 21 -14.86 2.18 -3.68
N CYS A 22 -14.30 3.12 -2.92
CA CYS A 22 -12.89 3.48 -2.90
C CYS A 22 -12.28 3.34 -1.50
N ASN A 23 -10.95 3.49 -1.39
CA ASN A 23 -10.22 3.47 -0.11
C ASN A 23 -10.50 2.19 0.70
N ARG A 24 -10.51 1.05 0.01
CA ARG A 24 -10.92 -0.23 0.56
C ARG A 24 -9.79 -0.88 1.36
N VAL A 25 -9.97 -1.00 2.67
CA VAL A 25 -8.97 -1.55 3.60
C VAL A 25 -9.57 -2.68 4.41
N LEU A 26 -8.93 -3.85 4.35
CA LEU A 26 -9.33 -5.04 5.08
C LEU A 26 -8.37 -5.30 6.25
N TYR A 27 -8.90 -5.27 7.46
CA TYR A 27 -8.19 -5.61 8.69
C TYR A 27 -8.45 -7.08 9.00
N ILE A 28 -7.38 -7.83 9.27
CA ILE A 28 -7.44 -9.25 9.59
C ILE A 28 -6.74 -9.47 10.92
N GLY A 29 -7.40 -10.17 11.85
CA GLY A 29 -6.81 -10.52 13.13
C GLY A 29 -7.57 -11.63 13.84
N PHE A 30 -7.34 -11.72 15.15
CA PHE A 30 -7.94 -12.75 15.99
C PHE A 30 -8.60 -12.09 17.20
N CYS A 31 -9.74 -12.64 17.62
CA CYS A 31 -10.37 -12.18 18.85
C CYS A 31 -9.46 -12.54 20.06
N PRO A 32 -9.15 -11.59 20.95
CA PRO A 32 -8.24 -11.83 22.07
C PRO A 32 -8.78 -12.86 23.09
N HIS A 33 -10.11 -13.04 23.13
CA HIS A 33 -10.75 -13.93 24.11
C HIS A 33 -10.95 -15.36 23.60
N CYS A 34 -11.38 -15.53 22.34
CA CYS A 34 -11.75 -16.84 21.80
C CYS A 34 -10.83 -17.34 20.68
N GLN A 35 -9.85 -16.52 20.27
CA GLN A 35 -8.88 -16.80 19.20
C GLN A 35 -9.52 -17.15 17.84
N LYS A 36 -10.81 -16.83 17.65
CA LYS A 36 -11.46 -16.97 16.35
C LYS A 36 -10.96 -15.88 15.41
N PRO A 37 -10.77 -16.17 14.12
CA PRO A 37 -10.42 -15.17 13.13
C PRO A 37 -11.52 -14.12 13.05
N VAL A 38 -11.11 -12.86 12.95
CA VAL A 38 -11.99 -11.71 12.77
C VAL A 38 -11.46 -10.90 11.60
N LEU A 39 -12.35 -10.43 10.74
CA LEU A 39 -12.02 -9.42 9.73
C LEU A 39 -12.97 -8.24 9.83
N GLU A 40 -12.45 -7.08 9.45
CA GLU A 40 -13.21 -5.86 9.28
C GLU A 40 -12.80 -5.19 7.96
N LEU A 41 -13.74 -5.08 7.04
CA LEU A 41 -13.59 -4.33 5.80
C LEU A 41 -14.14 -2.93 6.02
N ILE A 42 -13.28 -1.93 5.81
CA ILE A 42 -13.63 -0.52 5.81
C ILE A 42 -13.52 -0.02 4.36
N GLN A 43 -14.57 0.60 3.85
CA GLN A 43 -14.58 1.12 2.50
C GLN A 43 -15.46 2.36 2.39
N GLN A 44 -15.04 3.30 1.55
CA GLN A 44 -15.75 4.55 1.33
C GLN A 44 -16.62 4.41 0.08
N ASN A 45 -17.90 4.79 0.17
CA ASN A 45 -18.78 4.86 -0.98
C ASN A 45 -18.38 6.07 -1.85
N LYS A 46 -18.28 5.88 -3.17
CA LYS A 46 -17.82 6.92 -4.09
C LYS A 46 -18.82 8.06 -4.26
N ASP A 47 -20.11 7.77 -4.23
CA ASP A 47 -21.18 8.75 -4.49
C ASP A 47 -21.49 9.59 -3.24
N SER A 48 -21.68 8.92 -2.11
CA SER A 48 -22.08 9.56 -0.86
C SER A 48 -20.89 10.01 0.00
N HIS A 49 -19.66 9.61 -0.35
CA HIS A 49 -18.45 9.81 0.44
C HIS A 49 -18.50 9.24 1.87
N THR A 50 -19.51 8.41 2.18
CA THR A 50 -19.69 7.79 3.50
C THR A 50 -18.85 6.52 3.66
N TYR A 51 -18.47 6.20 4.90
CA TYR A 51 -17.78 4.95 5.21
C TYR A 51 -18.77 3.83 5.55
N SER A 52 -18.52 2.66 4.97
CA SER A 52 -19.20 1.42 5.31
C SER A 52 -18.23 0.45 5.98
N PHE A 53 -18.75 -0.28 6.96
CA PHE A 53 -17.99 -1.19 7.81
C PHE A 53 -18.65 -2.57 7.77
N LEU A 54 -17.88 -3.58 7.36
CA LEU A 54 -18.35 -4.97 7.31
C LEU A 54 -17.45 -5.84 8.20
N LYS A 55 -18.03 -6.44 9.22
CA LYS A 55 -17.33 -7.33 10.17
C LYS A 55 -17.78 -8.78 9.98
N LYS A 56 -16.82 -9.70 9.86
CA LYS A 56 -17.07 -11.16 9.79
C LYS A 56 -16.17 -11.89 10.80
N ILE A 57 -16.65 -13.04 11.29
CA ILE A 57 -16.00 -13.79 12.38
C ILE A 57 -16.00 -15.29 12.02
N GLY A 58 -14.94 -16.00 12.41
CA GLY A 58 -14.84 -17.46 12.30
C GLY A 58 -14.72 -17.93 10.85
N LEU A 59 -15.44 -19.00 10.50
CA LEU A 59 -15.40 -19.57 9.14
C LEU A 59 -15.82 -18.56 8.07
N SER A 60 -16.80 -17.71 8.38
CA SER A 60 -17.24 -16.64 7.46
C SER A 60 -16.15 -15.62 7.18
N ALA A 61 -15.27 -15.37 8.15
CA ALA A 61 -14.13 -14.48 7.96
C ALA A 61 -13.12 -15.08 6.96
N ASN A 62 -12.80 -16.37 7.12
CA ASN A 62 -11.85 -17.05 6.26
C ASN A 62 -12.35 -17.17 4.82
N SER A 63 -13.62 -17.51 4.62
CA SER A 63 -14.21 -17.59 3.27
C SER A 63 -14.18 -16.23 2.58
N TYR A 64 -14.61 -15.17 3.28
CA TYR A 64 -14.65 -13.83 2.72
C TYR A 64 -13.26 -13.26 2.42
N ALA A 65 -12.27 -13.56 3.26
CA ALA A 65 -10.88 -13.19 2.98
C ALA A 65 -10.36 -13.85 1.69
N LYS A 66 -10.74 -15.10 1.40
CA LYS A 66 -10.35 -15.79 0.16
C LYS A 66 -10.97 -15.15 -1.08
N GLU A 67 -12.22 -14.71 -0.99
CA GLU A 67 -12.91 -14.00 -2.07
C GLU A 67 -12.20 -12.69 -2.44
N LEU A 68 -11.62 -12.00 -1.47
CA LEU A 68 -10.94 -10.72 -1.66
C LEU A 68 -9.46 -10.84 -2.10
N ILE A 69 -8.90 -12.06 -2.18
CA ILE A 69 -7.51 -12.27 -2.62
C ILE A 69 -7.21 -11.65 -4.00
N PRO A 70 -8.05 -11.82 -5.05
CA PRO A 70 -7.79 -11.25 -6.38
C PRO A 70 -7.81 -9.71 -6.40
N GLU A 71 -8.48 -9.10 -5.43
CA GLU A 71 -8.59 -7.66 -5.27
C GLU A 71 -7.43 -7.07 -4.44
N LYS A 72 -6.62 -7.91 -3.80
CA LYS A 72 -5.49 -7.47 -2.98
C LYS A 72 -4.42 -6.79 -3.84
N ILE A 73 -4.16 -5.51 -3.58
CA ILE A 73 -3.03 -4.79 -4.17
C ILE A 73 -1.76 -5.14 -3.39
N TYR A 74 -1.80 -4.95 -2.06
CA TYR A 74 -0.71 -5.29 -1.17
C TYR A 74 -1.22 -5.53 0.26
N ALA A 75 -0.50 -6.36 1.00
CA ALA A 75 -0.66 -6.48 2.45
C ALA A 75 0.43 -5.68 3.19
N ARG A 76 0.13 -5.25 4.40
CA ARG A 76 1.11 -4.64 5.30
C ARG A 76 2.25 -5.62 5.60
N SER A 77 1.93 -6.89 5.79
CA SER A 77 2.92 -7.98 5.92
C SER A 77 3.83 -8.10 4.68
N ASP A 78 3.29 -7.92 3.47
CA ASP A 78 4.05 -7.93 2.21
C ASP A 78 5.06 -6.76 2.19
N VAL A 79 4.68 -5.58 2.66
CA VAL A 79 5.56 -4.40 2.71
C VAL A 79 6.70 -4.59 3.72
N PHE A 80 6.39 -5.09 4.92
CA PHE A 80 7.41 -5.36 5.94
C PHE A 80 8.42 -6.41 5.49
N ARG A 81 7.96 -7.49 4.83
CA ARG A 81 8.84 -8.55 4.32
C ARG A 81 9.69 -8.10 3.15
N ARG A 82 9.15 -7.23 2.28
CA ARG A 82 9.86 -6.79 1.07
C ARG A 82 10.94 -5.74 1.33
N LYS A 83 11.10 -5.22 2.57
CA LYS A 83 12.04 -4.12 2.88
C LYS A 83 12.05 -3.08 1.76
N PHE A 84 10.87 -2.62 1.34
CA PHE A 84 10.86 -1.48 0.42
C PHE A 84 11.31 -0.25 1.20
N ALA A 85 12.36 0.40 0.71
CA ALA A 85 12.80 1.68 1.26
C ALA A 85 11.75 2.79 1.05
N THR A 86 10.75 2.61 0.18
CA THR A 86 9.89 3.71 -0.27
C THR A 86 8.39 3.39 -0.37
N LYS A 87 7.57 4.41 -0.06
CA LYS A 87 6.14 4.51 -0.40
C LYS A 87 5.98 4.44 -1.94
N PRO A 88 4.83 3.98 -2.48
CA PRO A 88 4.63 3.79 -3.92
C PRO A 88 4.49 5.07 -4.76
N PHE A 89 4.73 6.25 -4.21
CA PHE A 89 4.45 7.52 -4.89
C PHE A 89 5.62 8.50 -4.84
N GLY A 90 6.21 8.72 -6.02
CA GLY A 90 6.80 10.00 -6.44
C GLY A 90 8.33 10.06 -6.44
N TRP A 91 8.95 9.68 -7.55
CA TRP A 91 10.26 10.23 -7.92
C TRP A 91 10.12 11.76 -8.02
N LYS A 92 10.93 12.52 -7.29
CA LYS A 92 10.99 13.98 -7.43
C LYS A 92 12.14 14.34 -8.36
N TYR A 93 11.94 15.32 -9.24
CA TYR A 93 12.99 15.78 -10.15
C TYR A 93 14.16 16.34 -9.34
N GLY A 94 15.37 15.83 -9.62
CA GLY A 94 16.62 16.26 -8.99
C GLY A 94 17.44 17.18 -9.89
N ILE A 95 18.46 17.76 -9.24
CA ILE A 95 19.37 18.80 -9.73
C ILE A 95 20.18 18.31 -10.95
N ASN A 96 20.31 19.16 -11.98
CA ASN A 96 21.19 18.90 -13.13
C ASN A 96 22.65 18.80 -12.66
N LYS A 97 23.34 17.73 -13.07
CA LYS A 97 24.78 17.58 -12.80
C LYS A 97 25.55 17.67 -14.10
N GLU A 98 26.45 18.64 -14.16
CA GLU A 98 27.46 18.74 -15.21
C GLU A 98 28.59 17.74 -14.91
N ILE A 99 28.89 16.90 -15.88
CA ILE A 99 30.02 15.97 -15.82
C ILE A 99 30.95 16.33 -16.97
N LYS A 100 32.18 16.74 -16.63
CA LYS A 100 33.24 16.94 -17.62
C LYS A 100 33.80 15.60 -18.04
N ILE A 101 33.74 15.31 -19.34
CA ILE A 101 34.35 14.14 -19.97
C ILE A 101 35.48 14.68 -20.85
N GLY A 102 36.69 14.72 -20.30
CA GLY A 102 37.88 15.29 -20.97
C GLY A 102 37.95 16.82 -20.90
N ASP A 103 38.83 17.41 -21.71
CA ASP A 103 39.22 18.82 -21.59
C ASP A 103 38.15 19.81 -22.07
N ASN A 104 37.22 19.41 -22.95
CA ASN A 104 36.27 20.32 -23.62
C ASN A 104 34.82 19.83 -23.75
N VAL A 105 34.46 18.62 -23.28
CA VAL A 105 33.08 18.09 -23.41
C VAL A 105 32.41 18.04 -22.04
N SER A 106 31.38 18.85 -21.84
CA SER A 106 30.53 18.86 -20.64
C SER A 106 29.20 18.19 -20.95
N GLU A 107 28.90 17.06 -20.31
CA GLU A 107 27.61 16.39 -20.42
C GLU A 107 26.72 16.80 -19.24
N ILE A 108 25.50 17.28 -19.51
CA ILE A 108 24.50 17.55 -18.47
C ILE A 108 23.62 16.32 -18.28
N ARG A 109 23.73 15.70 -17.10
CA ARG A 109 22.89 14.58 -16.69
C ARG A 109 21.83 15.04 -15.69
N GLN A 110 20.57 14.74 -16.00
CA GLN A 110 19.43 15.01 -15.12
C GLN A 110 19.03 13.73 -14.40
N TYR A 111 18.99 13.79 -13.07
CA TYR A 111 18.65 12.65 -12.23
C TYR A 111 17.33 12.89 -11.51
N ALA A 112 16.43 11.90 -11.51
CA ALA A 112 15.33 11.81 -10.56
C ALA A 112 15.90 11.30 -9.24
N SER A 113 15.39 11.81 -8.11
CA SER A 113 15.74 11.29 -6.79
C SER A 113 14.47 11.02 -5.98
N ASP A 114 14.45 9.92 -5.25
CA ASP A 114 13.40 9.68 -4.26
C ASP A 114 13.75 10.30 -2.90
N PHE A 115 12.81 10.26 -1.96
CA PHE A 115 12.98 10.81 -0.60
C PHE A 115 14.06 10.08 0.22
N TYR A 116 14.56 8.94 -0.26
CA TYR A 116 15.50 8.07 0.44
C TYR A 116 16.88 8.04 -0.25
N GLY A 117 17.11 8.92 -1.23
CA GLY A 117 18.41 9.15 -1.86
C GLY A 117 18.72 8.24 -3.05
N ASN A 118 17.80 7.36 -3.47
CA ASN A 118 17.98 6.58 -4.70
C ASN A 118 17.87 7.52 -5.91
N LYS A 119 18.72 7.31 -6.93
CA LYS A 119 18.80 8.18 -8.11
C LYS A 119 18.66 7.39 -9.40
N THR A 120 17.90 7.92 -10.34
CA THR A 120 17.75 7.37 -11.70
C THR A 120 18.03 8.43 -12.74
N LEU A 121 18.77 8.08 -13.79
CA LEU A 121 19.08 9.00 -14.89
C LEU A 121 17.84 9.14 -15.78
N ILE A 122 17.39 10.37 -16.01
CA ILE A 122 16.21 10.66 -16.83
C ILE A 122 16.63 11.15 -18.21
N LYS A 123 17.59 12.07 -18.24
CA LYS A 123 17.97 12.78 -19.46
C LYS A 123 19.47 13.01 -19.49
N LYS A 124 20.02 12.85 -20.69
CA LYS A 124 21.41 13.15 -21.05
C LYS A 124 21.37 14.21 -22.15
N VAL A 125 22.04 15.33 -21.92
CA VAL A 125 22.23 16.39 -22.90
C VAL A 125 23.74 16.57 -23.09
N ASN A 126 24.19 16.48 -24.35
CA ASN A 126 25.58 16.74 -24.75
C ASN A 126 25.75 18.20 -25.14
#